data_AF-A0A376KVI3-F1
#
_entry.id   AF-A0A376KVI3-F1
#
_cell.length_a   1.000
_cell.length_b   1.000
_cell.length_c   1.000
_cell.angle_alpha   90.00
_cell.angle_beta   90.00
_cell.angle_gamma   90.00
#
_symmetry.space_group_name_H-M   'P 1'
#
loop_
_entity.id
_entity.type
_entity.pdbx_description
1 polymer ?
#
loop_
_entity_poly.entity_id
_entity_poly.type
_entity_poly.pdbx_seq_one_letter_code
_entity_poly.pdbx_strand_id
1 'polypeptide(L)'
;MSRQIKLWGAQTQRSLEHFRISTEKMPTSLIHALALTKRAAAKVNEDLGLLSEEKASAIRQAADEVLAGQHDDEFPLAIWQTGSGTQSNMNMNEVLANRGQ
;
A
#
# COMPACT_ATOMS: atom_id res chain seq x y z
N MET A 1 -16.28 6.31 20.77
CA MET A 1 -15.80 6.25 19.37
C MET A 1 -14.77 5.14 19.30
N SER A 2 -15.02 4.04 18.58
CA SER A 2 -13.97 3.03 18.40
C SER A 2 -12.87 3.65 17.54
N ARG A 3 -11.62 3.51 17.97
CA ARG A 3 -10.47 3.94 17.17
C ARG A 3 -10.39 2.96 16.00
N GLN A 4 -10.81 3.37 14.80
CA GLN A 4 -10.62 2.56 13.61
C GLN A 4 -9.11 2.46 13.38
N ILE A 5 -8.56 1.26 13.53
CA ILE A 5 -7.13 1.02 13.29
C ILE A 5 -6.93 1.08 11.79
N LYS A 6 -6.15 2.06 11.35
CA LYS A 6 -5.73 2.21 9.95
C LYS A 6 -4.48 1.39 9.69
N LEU A 7 -4.43 0.75 8.53
CA LEU A 7 -3.30 -0.04 8.04
C LEU A 7 -2.22 0.87 7.45
N TRP A 8 -2.55 2.08 6.97
CA TRP A 8 -1.51 3.03 6.55
C TRP A 8 -0.74 3.60 7.75
N GLY A 9 0.49 4.05 7.48
CA GLY A 9 1.43 4.47 8.51
C GLY A 9 1.72 5.98 8.52
N ALA A 10 2.84 6.33 9.14
CA ALA A 10 3.23 7.71 9.40
C ALA A 10 3.51 8.51 8.12
N GLN A 11 4.03 7.88 7.05
CA GLN A 11 4.31 8.60 5.81
C GLN A 11 3.03 8.93 5.06
N THR A 12 2.08 7.98 4.99
CA THR A 12 0.76 8.23 4.42
C THR A 12 0.03 9.31 5.21
N GLN A 13 0.04 9.23 6.55
CA GLN A 13 -0.58 10.24 7.39
C GLN A 13 0.01 11.64 7.17
N ARG A 14 1.34 11.75 7.09
CA ARG A 14 2.02 13.02 6.80
C ARG A 14 1.66 13.56 5.41
N SER A 15 1.56 12.69 4.41
CA SER A 15 1.17 13.08 3.06
C SER A 15 -0.27 13.60 3.02
N LEU A 16 -1.20 12.99 3.77
CA LEU A 16 -2.57 13.48 3.91
C LEU A 16 -2.66 14.86 4.55
N GLU A 17 -1.70 15.24 5.38
CA GLU A 17 -1.66 16.57 6.01
C GLU A 17 -1.07 17.62 5.06
N HIS A 18 -0.03 17.27 4.31
CA HIS A 18 0.67 18.19 3.42
C HIS A 18 0.02 18.38 2.05
N PHE A 19 -0.63 17.36 1.50
CA PHE A 19 -1.21 17.36 0.16
C PHE A 19 -2.74 17.31 0.19
N ARG A 20 -3.36 18.21 0.97
CA ARG A 20 -4.81 18.41 1.01
C ARG A 20 -5.32 19.23 -0.18
N ILE A 21 -5.02 18.76 -1.38
CA ILE A 21 -5.36 19.42 -2.64
C ILE A 21 -6.36 18.54 -3.39
N SER A 22 -7.56 19.08 -3.63
CA SER A 22 -8.70 18.36 -4.23
C SER A 22 -9.24 17.19 -3.38
N THR A 23 -10.33 16.59 -3.85
CA THR A 23 -10.96 15.38 -3.31
C THR A 23 -10.74 14.15 -4.19
N GLU A 24 -10.12 14.32 -5.36
CA GLU A 24 -9.80 13.23 -6.29
C GLU A 24 -8.73 12.32 -5.72
N LYS A 25 -9.09 11.05 -5.48
CA LYS A 25 -8.20 10.01 -4.96
C LYS A 25 -7.47 9.29 -6.09
N MET A 26 -6.41 8.57 -5.74
CA MET A 26 -5.75 7.68 -6.67
C MET A 26 -6.74 6.67 -7.28
N PRO A 27 -6.71 6.45 -8.61
CA PRO A 27 -7.58 5.45 -9.24
C PRO A 27 -7.30 4.05 -8.69
N THR A 28 -8.35 3.26 -8.48
CA THR A 28 -8.24 1.86 -8.03
C THR A 28 -7.34 1.02 -8.93
N SER A 29 -7.35 1.28 -10.24
CA SER A 29 -6.45 0.61 -11.19
C SER A 29 -4.97 0.85 -10.90
N LEU A 30 -4.59 2.05 -10.45
CA LEU A 30 -3.22 2.36 -10.05
C LEU A 30 -2.85 1.68 -8.72
N ILE A 31 -3.78 1.65 -7.77
CA ILE A 31 -3.60 0.92 -6.50
C ILE A 31 -3.38 -0.57 -6.77
N HIS A 32 -4.20 -1.18 -7.63
CA HIS A 32 -4.05 -2.58 -8.03
C HIS A 32 -2.73 -2.83 -8.77
N ALA A 33 -2.30 -1.92 -9.64
CA ALA A 33 -1.00 -2.02 -10.31
C ALA A 33 0.18 -1.99 -9.31
N LEU A 34 0.10 -1.12 -8.29
CA LEU A 34 1.08 -1.10 -7.21
C LEU A 34 1.06 -2.40 -6.40
N ALA A 35 -0.11 -2.94 -6.07
CA ALA A 35 -0.25 -4.21 -5.34
C ALA A 35 0.36 -5.38 -6.13
N LEU A 36 0.06 -5.48 -7.44
CA LEU A 36 0.68 -6.48 -8.33
C LEU A 36 2.20 -6.35 -8.36
N THR A 37 2.72 -5.13 -8.41
CA THR A 37 4.17 -4.87 -8.39
C THR A 37 4.80 -5.37 -7.09
N LYS A 38 4.20 -5.09 -5.93
CA LYS A 38 4.71 -5.55 -4.63
C LYS A 38 4.61 -7.07 -4.47
N ARG A 39 3.52 -7.67 -4.95
CA ARG A 39 3.32 -9.12 -4.96
C ARG A 39 4.41 -9.83 -5.80
N ALA A 40 4.67 -9.33 -7.01
CA ALA A 40 5.71 -9.87 -7.88
C ALA A 40 7.10 -9.68 -7.27
N ALA A 41 7.40 -8.50 -6.72
CA ALA A 41 8.67 -8.22 -6.06
C ALA A 41 8.92 -9.14 -4.85
N ALA A 42 7.88 -9.42 -4.04
CA ALA A 42 7.99 -10.36 -2.93
C ALA A 42 8.32 -11.78 -3.41
N LYS A 43 7.67 -12.26 -4.48
CA LYS A 43 7.97 -13.57 -5.07
C LYS A 43 9.39 -13.66 -5.63
N VAL A 44 9.83 -12.64 -6.37
CA VAL A 44 11.18 -12.63 -6.93
C VAL A 44 12.25 -12.57 -5.83
N ASN A 45 12.02 -11.78 -4.77
CA ASN A 45 12.95 -11.71 -3.65
C ASN A 45 13.01 -13.02 -2.84
N GLU A 46 11.88 -13.74 -2.73
CA GLU A 46 11.83 -15.11 -2.17
C GLU A 46 12.66 -16.07 -3.02
N ASP A 47 12.47 -16.08 -4.34
CA ASP A 47 13.19 -16.95 -5.28
C ASP A 47 14.70 -16.70 -5.29
N LEU A 48 15.11 -15.45 -5.06
CA LEU A 48 16.51 -15.05 -4.95
C LEU A 48 17.10 -15.27 -3.53
N GLY A 49 16.30 -15.72 -2.57
CA GLY A 49 16.71 -15.89 -1.17
C GLY A 49 16.97 -14.58 -0.41
N LEU A 50 16.51 -13.44 -0.94
CA LEU A 50 16.64 -12.11 -0.33
C LEU A 50 15.54 -11.82 0.70
N LEU A 51 14.48 -12.62 0.70
CA LEU A 51 13.35 -12.51 1.62
C LEU A 51 12.95 -13.92 2.09
N SER A 52 12.64 -14.08 3.38
CA SER A 52 12.15 -15.37 3.90
C SER A 52 10.77 -15.70 3.31
N GLU A 53 10.49 -16.99 3.14
CA GLU A 53 9.18 -17.50 2.69
C GLU A 53 8.03 -16.92 3.55
N GLU A 54 8.20 -16.88 4.87
CA GLU A 54 7.22 -16.31 5.79
C GLU A 54 6.85 -14.86 5.43
N LYS A 55 7.86 -13.99 5.27
CA LYS A 55 7.64 -12.57 4.92
C LYS A 55 7.11 -12.42 3.50
N ALA A 56 7.62 -13.21 2.56
CA ALA A 56 7.16 -13.17 1.18
C ALA A 56 5.69 -13.59 1.06
N SER A 57 5.30 -14.67 1.76
CA SER A 57 3.92 -15.16 1.83
C SER A 57 2.99 -14.13 2.44
N ALA A 58 3.37 -13.52 3.57
CA ALA A 58 2.59 -12.47 4.21
C ALA A 58 2.36 -11.25 3.31
N ILE A 59 3.41 -10.76 2.62
CA ILE A 59 3.29 -9.65 1.67
C ILE A 59 2.40 -10.03 0.47
N ARG A 60 2.57 -11.25 -0.07
CA ARG A 60 1.74 -11.74 -1.20
C ARG A 60 0.27 -11.85 -0.80
N GLN A 61 -0.02 -12.38 0.39
CA GLN A 61 -1.38 -12.49 0.91
C GLN A 61 -2.01 -11.10 1.11
N ALA A 62 -1.31 -10.17 1.75
CA ALA A 62 -1.81 -8.81 1.92
C ALA A 62 -2.05 -8.12 0.57
N ALA A 63 -1.20 -8.34 -0.43
CA ALA A 63 -1.37 -7.80 -1.77
C ALA A 63 -2.58 -8.45 -2.49
N ASP A 64 -2.81 -9.75 -2.32
CA ASP A 64 -3.98 -10.44 -2.86
C ASP A 64 -5.29 -9.91 -2.27
N GLU A 65 -5.32 -9.55 -0.98
CA GLU A 65 -6.47 -8.91 -0.35
C GLU A 65 -6.74 -7.50 -0.89
N VAL A 66 -5.69 -6.71 -1.14
CA VAL A 66 -5.81 -5.40 -1.81
C VAL A 66 -6.39 -5.58 -3.22
N LEU A 67 -5.90 -6.57 -3.98
CA LEU A 67 -6.41 -6.87 -5.32
C LEU A 67 -7.86 -7.36 -5.33
N ALA A 68 -8.32 -7.93 -4.22
CA ALA A 68 -9.70 -8.32 -3.98
C ALA A 68 -10.60 -7.17 -3.48
N GLY A 69 -10.07 -5.95 -3.36
CA GLY A 69 -10.82 -4.76 -2.90
C GLY A 69 -11.13 -4.75 -1.40
N GLN A 70 -10.45 -5.55 -0.59
CA GLN A 70 -10.77 -5.67 0.84
C GLN A 70 -10.29 -4.47 1.68
N HIS A 71 -9.39 -3.65 1.13
CA HIS A 71 -8.69 -2.56 1.83
C HIS A 71 -8.75 -1.22 1.08
N ASP A 72 -9.76 -0.99 0.25
CA ASP A 72 -9.87 0.21 -0.59
C ASP A 72 -9.82 1.53 0.22
N ASP A 73 -10.40 1.51 1.43
CA ASP A 73 -10.40 2.66 2.34
C ASP A 73 -9.02 2.98 2.92
N GLU A 74 -8.01 2.12 2.71
CA GLU A 74 -6.65 2.26 3.24
C GLU A 74 -5.69 3.01 2.28
N PHE A 75 -6.22 3.50 1.15
CA PHE A 75 -5.49 4.31 0.16
C PHE A 75 -6.07 5.72 0.02
N PRO A 76 -5.95 6.57 1.05
CA PRO A 76 -6.66 7.85 1.11
C PRO A 76 -6.01 8.99 0.32
N LEU A 77 -4.83 8.78 -0.27
CA LEU A 77 -4.04 9.85 -0.90
C LEU A 77 -4.69 10.37 -2.19
N ALA A 78 -4.65 11.69 -2.34
CA ALA A 78 -5.10 12.39 -3.54
C ALA A 78 -4.14 12.20 -4.73
N ILE A 79 -4.64 12.42 -5.94
CA ILE A 79 -3.82 12.45 -7.17
C ILE A 79 -2.75 13.54 -7.08
N TRP A 80 -3.08 14.66 -6.44
CA TRP A 80 -2.28 15.88 -6.35
C TRP A 80 -1.21 15.81 -5.26
N GLN A 81 -0.27 14.89 -5.44
CA GLN A 81 0.92 14.70 -4.61
C GLN A 81 2.22 15.01 -5.38
N THR A 82 3.39 14.64 -4.86
CA THR A 82 4.63 14.80 -5.63
C THR A 82 4.63 13.97 -6.91
N GLY A 83 5.20 14.52 -7.98
CA GLY A 83 5.11 13.94 -9.34
C GLY A 83 5.79 12.58 -9.53
N SER A 84 6.62 12.12 -8.57
CA SER A 84 7.24 10.79 -8.62
C SER A 84 6.32 9.66 -8.17
N GLY A 85 5.19 9.96 -7.51
CA GLY A 85 4.30 8.95 -6.94
C GLY A 85 4.83 8.28 -5.67
N THR A 86 5.86 8.86 -5.02
CA THR A 86 6.53 8.27 -3.85
C THR A 86 5.56 7.98 -2.71
N GLN A 87 4.59 8.86 -2.44
CA GLN A 87 3.69 8.69 -1.30
C GLN A 87 2.68 7.56 -1.54
N SER A 88 2.15 7.38 -2.75
CA SER A 88 1.32 6.21 -3.08
C SER A 88 2.10 4.90 -2.97
N ASN A 89 3.37 4.89 -3.40
CA ASN A 89 4.24 3.72 -3.20
C ASN A 89 4.46 3.41 -1.71
N MET A 90 4.67 4.43 -0.89
CA MET A 90 4.83 4.26 0.56
C MET A 90 3.54 3.86 1.27
N ASN A 91 2.39 4.39 0.83
CA ASN A 91 1.08 3.96 1.31
C ASN A 91 0.86 2.47 1.09
N MET A 92 1.19 1.95 -0.10
CA MET A 92 1.15 0.52 -0.36
C MET A 92 2.09 -0.26 0.58
N ASN A 93 3.34 0.19 0.75
CA ASN A 93 4.28 -0.48 1.64
C ASN A 93 3.77 -0.55 3.09
N GLU A 94 3.24 0.56 3.62
CA GLU A 94 2.74 0.63 4.98
C GLU A 94 1.53 -0.27 5.19
N VAL A 95 0.57 -0.27 4.26
CA VAL A 95 -0.63 -1.13 4.32
C VAL A 95 -0.24 -2.61 4.29
N LEU A 96 0.61 -3.03 3.35
CA LEU A 96 1.04 -4.43 3.25
C LEU A 96 1.85 -4.87 4.48
N ALA A 97 2.72 -4.00 5.01
CA ALA A 97 3.53 -4.30 6.17
C ALA A 97 2.68 -4.44 7.45
N ASN A 98 1.70 -3.57 7.66
CA ASN A 98 0.82 -3.66 8.84
C ASN A 98 -0.19 -4.79 8.72
N ARG A 99 -0.63 -5.14 7.50
CA ARG A 99 -1.51 -6.29 7.28
C ARG A 99 -0.77 -7.62 7.41
N GLY A 100 0.47 -7.69 6.94
CA GLY A 100 1.29 -8.91 6.92
C GLY A 100 2.08 -9.17 8.21
N GLN A 101 1.77 -8.50 9.32
CA GLN A 101 2.33 -8.76 10.64
C GLN A 101 1.76 -10.02 11.29
#